data_AF-A0A8T0XCE7-F1
#
_entry.id   AF-A0A8T0XCE7-F1
#
_cell.length_a   1.000
_cell.length_b   1.000
_cell.length_c   1.000
_cell.angle_alpha   90.00
_cell.angle_beta   90.00
_cell.angle_gamma   90.00
#
_symmetry.space_group_name_H-M   'P 1'
#
loop_
_entity.id
_entity.type
_entity.pdbx_description
1 polymer ?
#
loop_
_entity_poly.entity_id
_entity_poly.type
_entity_poly.pdbx_seq_one_letter_code
_entity_poly.pdbx_strand_id
1 'polypeptide(L)'
;MDHDRLNSPSTSAISLEVMGHRLHISQDPNSKHLGTTVWDASMVFVKFLEKNSRKGRFCPSKMKGKRVIELGAGCGLAGFGMALLGCDVTTTDQVEVLPLLMRNVERNRSWISQSNSDSGSIGSITVAELDWGNKEHIKAVEPPFDYIIGTDVVYSEHLLQPLMETITALSVRIRDPFDHRP
;
A
#
# COMPACT_ATOMS: atom_id res chain seq x y z
N MET A 1 -14.16 22.92 -19.59
CA MET A 1 -12.79 22.37 -19.50
C MET A 1 -12.98 20.98 -18.94
N ASP A 2 -12.85 19.96 -19.78
CA ASP A 2 -12.89 18.57 -19.29
C ASP A 2 -11.78 18.44 -18.25
N HIS A 3 -12.16 18.12 -17.02
CA HIS A 3 -11.19 17.69 -16.03
C HIS A 3 -10.57 16.41 -16.57
N ASP A 4 -9.30 16.48 -16.97
CA ASP A 4 -8.53 15.36 -17.52
C ASP A 4 -8.83 14.10 -16.71
N ARG A 5 -9.52 13.14 -17.34
CA ARG A 5 -9.71 11.82 -16.73
C ARG A 5 -8.31 11.22 -16.59
N LEU A 6 -7.83 11.19 -15.35
CA LEU A 6 -6.52 10.62 -14.99
C LEU A 6 -6.38 9.19 -15.50
N ASN A 7 -7.49 8.45 -15.52
CA ASN A 7 -7.59 7.13 -16.11
C ASN A 7 -8.25 7.21 -17.49
N SER A 8 -7.46 6.87 -18.52
CA SER A 8 -7.93 6.64 -19.87
C SER A 8 -7.38 5.30 -20.38
N PRO A 9 -8.00 4.66 -21.38
CA PRO A 9 -7.51 3.40 -21.97
C PRO A 9 -6.08 3.48 -22.53
N SER A 10 -5.56 4.70 -22.77
CA SER A 10 -4.20 4.95 -23.25
C SER A 10 -3.24 5.43 -22.16
N THR A 11 -3.70 5.71 -20.94
CA THR A 11 -2.83 6.13 -19.83
C THR A 11 -2.14 4.90 -19.24
N SER A 12 -0.87 4.68 -19.61
CA SER A 12 -0.05 3.55 -19.12
C SER A 12 0.78 3.88 -17.89
N ALA A 13 0.79 5.14 -17.45
CA ALA A 13 1.44 5.57 -16.23
C ALA A 13 0.85 6.88 -15.71
N ILE A 14 0.90 7.06 -14.40
CA ILE A 14 0.69 8.34 -13.73
C ILE A 14 1.98 8.80 -13.07
N SER A 15 2.16 10.12 -13.00
CA SER A 15 3.22 10.72 -12.18
C SER A 15 2.59 11.70 -11.21
N LEU A 16 2.93 11.59 -9.94
CA LEU A 16 2.43 12.50 -8.91
C LEU A 16 3.55 12.88 -7.94
N GLU A 17 3.49 14.11 -7.45
CA GLU A 17 4.32 14.55 -6.33
C GLU A 17 3.61 14.25 -5.02
N VAL A 18 4.28 13.58 -4.09
CA VAL A 18 3.78 13.25 -2.75
C VAL A 18 4.89 13.50 -1.75
N MET A 19 4.64 14.38 -0.77
CA MET A 19 5.57 14.72 0.30
C MET A 19 6.94 15.16 -0.21
N GLY A 20 6.98 15.86 -1.35
CA GLY A 20 8.22 16.30 -2.01
C GLY A 20 8.92 15.22 -2.84
N HIS A 21 8.33 14.03 -2.96
CA HIS A 21 8.84 12.94 -3.79
C HIS A 21 7.98 12.76 -5.03
N ARG A 22 8.62 12.69 -6.20
CA ARG A 22 7.93 12.35 -7.44
C ARG A 22 7.82 10.82 -7.55
N LEU A 23 6.60 10.32 -7.47
CA LEU A 23 6.26 8.92 -7.74
C LEU A 23 5.87 8.75 -9.21
N HIS A 24 6.30 7.64 -9.80
CA HIS A 24 5.93 7.23 -11.14
C HIS A 24 5.32 5.82 -11.11
N ILE A 25 4.02 5.74 -11.30
CA ILE A 25 3.25 4.51 -11.14
C ILE A 25 2.80 4.05 -12.53
N SER A 26 3.27 2.88 -12.95
CA SER A 26 2.82 2.25 -14.20
C SER A 26 1.49 1.55 -13.97
N GLN A 27 0.66 1.53 -15.00
CA GLN A 27 -0.66 0.89 -15.01
C GLN A 27 -0.91 0.20 -16.36
N ASP A 28 -1.79 -0.79 -16.36
CA ASP A 28 -2.25 -1.49 -17.55
C ASP A 28 -3.79 -1.44 -17.61
N PRO A 29 -4.37 -0.35 -18.14
CA PRO A 29 -5.83 -0.17 -18.17
C PRO A 29 -6.55 -1.18 -19.09
N ASN A 30 -5.81 -1.96 -19.89
CA ASN A 30 -6.36 -2.96 -20.80
C ASN A 30 -6.27 -4.40 -20.26
N SER A 31 -5.68 -4.58 -19.08
CA SER A 31 -5.63 -5.87 -18.41
C SER A 31 -7.03 -6.29 -17.93
N LYS A 32 -7.21 -7.62 -17.80
CA LYS A 32 -8.43 -8.21 -17.22
C LYS A 32 -8.49 -8.09 -15.70
N HIS A 33 -7.38 -7.71 -15.06
CA HIS A 33 -7.25 -7.64 -13.60
C HIS A 33 -7.44 -6.19 -13.13
N LEU A 34 -8.47 -5.95 -12.31
CA LEU A 34 -8.81 -4.61 -11.80
C LEU A 34 -7.68 -3.94 -10.99
N GLY A 35 -6.78 -4.73 -10.39
CA GLY A 35 -5.61 -4.24 -9.65
C GLY A 35 -4.52 -3.59 -10.51
N THR A 36 -4.67 -3.54 -11.84
CA THR A 36 -3.63 -2.99 -12.72
C THR A 36 -3.81 -1.52 -13.08
N THR A 37 -4.81 -0.84 -12.52
CA THR A 37 -5.06 0.59 -12.71
C THR A 37 -5.00 1.32 -11.36
N VAL A 38 -4.57 2.58 -11.37
CA VAL A 38 -4.63 3.43 -10.17
C VAL A 38 -6.05 3.93 -9.98
N TRP A 39 -6.67 3.58 -8.86
CA TRP A 39 -8.01 4.04 -8.52
C TRP A 39 -8.00 5.31 -7.67
N ASP A 40 -9.07 6.10 -7.78
CA ASP A 40 -9.16 7.45 -7.22
C ASP A 40 -8.95 7.51 -5.70
N ALA A 41 -9.41 6.51 -4.95
CA ALA A 41 -9.26 6.53 -3.49
C ALA A 41 -7.79 6.46 -3.07
N SER A 42 -6.92 5.78 -3.83
CA SER A 42 -5.49 5.73 -3.54
C SER A 42 -4.82 7.10 -3.70
N MET A 43 -5.24 7.88 -4.72
CA MET A 43 -4.75 9.24 -4.93
C MET A 43 -5.26 10.20 -3.85
N VAL A 44 -6.54 10.10 -3.49
CA VAL A 44 -7.13 10.87 -2.39
C VAL A 44 -6.43 10.54 -1.07
N PHE A 45 -6.15 9.26 -0.82
CA PHE A 45 -5.48 8.81 0.38
C PHE A 45 -4.06 9.36 0.52
N VAL A 46 -3.22 9.26 -0.51
CA VAL A 46 -1.85 9.81 -0.43
C VAL A 46 -1.83 11.33 -0.30
N LYS A 47 -2.79 12.05 -0.91
CA LYS A 47 -2.94 13.49 -0.73
C LYS A 47 -3.48 13.87 0.64
N PHE A 48 -4.34 13.04 1.23
CA PHE A 48 -4.73 13.16 2.62
C PHE A 48 -3.51 13.00 3.55
N LEU A 49 -2.68 11.97 3.34
CA LEU A 49 -1.45 11.78 4.11
C LEU A 49 -0.50 12.98 3.98
N GLU A 50 -0.25 13.45 2.76
CA GLU A 50 0.60 14.62 2.50
C GLU A 50 0.13 15.86 3.27
N LYS A 51 -1.17 16.17 3.19
CA LYS A 51 -1.77 17.32 3.89
C LYS A 51 -1.65 17.21 5.42
N ASN A 52 -1.62 16.00 5.95
CA ASN A 52 -1.56 15.72 7.39
C ASN A 52 -0.16 15.30 7.90
N SER A 53 0.86 15.33 7.04
CA SER A 53 2.22 14.87 7.38
C SER A 53 2.99 15.85 8.28
N ARG A 54 2.68 17.15 8.23
CA ARG A 54 3.45 18.18 8.97
C ARG A 54 3.20 18.13 10.48
N LYS A 55 1.97 17.85 10.91
CA LYS A 55 1.54 17.80 12.31
C LYS A 55 0.37 16.84 12.44
N GLY A 56 0.30 16.02 13.49
CA GLY A 56 -0.86 15.16 13.77
C GLY A 56 -0.47 13.73 14.07
N ARG A 57 -1.35 12.77 13.72
CA ARG A 57 -1.09 11.32 13.86
C ARG A 57 -0.18 10.80 12.75
N PHE A 58 -0.36 11.30 11.53
CA PHE A 58 0.37 10.87 10.33
C PHE A 58 1.67 11.64 10.07
N CYS A 59 2.27 12.24 11.10
CA CYS A 59 3.57 12.90 10.92
C CYS A 59 4.72 11.88 10.96
N PRO A 60 5.83 12.09 10.21
CA PRO A 60 6.92 11.13 10.11
C PRO A 60 7.45 10.64 11.47
N SER A 61 7.58 11.54 12.45
CA SER A 61 8.07 11.19 13.79
C SER A 61 7.20 10.20 14.56
N LYS A 62 5.90 10.07 14.22
CA LYS A 62 4.97 9.10 14.83
C LYS A 62 4.75 7.84 13.99
N MET A 63 5.01 7.94 12.70
CA MET A 63 4.80 6.86 11.73
C MET A 63 6.07 6.05 11.48
N LYS A 64 7.26 6.60 11.78
CA LYS A 64 8.55 5.93 11.60
C LYS A 64 8.57 4.56 12.29
N GLY A 65 8.90 3.52 11.52
CA GLY A 65 9.02 2.13 11.97
C GLY A 65 7.69 1.43 12.31
N LYS A 66 6.54 2.06 12.02
CA LYS A 66 5.24 1.41 12.17
C LYS A 66 5.07 0.35 11.09
N ARG A 67 4.64 -0.85 11.47
CA ARG A 67 4.33 -1.94 10.54
C ARG A 67 2.98 -1.68 9.89
N VAL A 68 2.97 -1.57 8.57
CA VAL A 68 1.76 -1.31 7.78
C VAL A 68 1.57 -2.45 6.81
N ILE A 69 0.34 -2.94 6.67
CA ILE A 69 -0.04 -3.82 5.57
C ILE A 69 -1.08 -3.13 4.69
N GLU A 70 -0.86 -3.16 3.38
CA GLU A 70 -1.81 -2.68 2.38
C GLU A 70 -2.47 -3.89 1.71
N LEU A 71 -3.80 -3.97 1.81
CA LEU A 71 -4.62 -4.99 1.17
C LEU A 71 -5.17 -4.47 -0.16
N GLY A 72 -5.04 -5.26 -1.22
CA GLY A 72 -5.54 -4.88 -2.55
C GLY A 72 -4.80 -3.65 -3.07
N ALA A 73 -3.47 -3.71 -3.05
CA ALA A 73 -2.58 -2.61 -3.37
C ALA A 73 -2.71 -2.09 -4.80
N GLY A 74 -3.13 -2.96 -5.72
CA GLY A 74 -3.14 -2.70 -7.14
C GLY A 74 -1.77 -2.26 -7.64
N CYS A 75 -1.65 -0.98 -7.97
CA CYS A 75 -0.41 -0.39 -8.44
C CYS A 75 0.57 0.06 -7.32
N GLY A 76 0.17 -0.02 -6.03
CA GLY A 76 1.02 0.22 -4.86
C GLY A 76 1.11 1.67 -4.37
N LEU A 77 0.22 2.55 -4.85
CA LEU A 77 0.30 3.98 -4.55
C LEU A 77 0.08 4.29 -3.07
N ALA A 78 -0.92 3.68 -2.43
CA ALA A 78 -1.23 3.98 -1.03
C ALA A 78 -0.14 3.44 -0.08
N GLY A 79 0.43 2.27 -0.37
CA GLY A 79 1.61 1.74 0.31
C GLY A 79 2.81 2.69 0.24
N PHE A 80 3.09 3.27 -0.93
CA PHE A 80 4.13 4.30 -1.06
C PHE A 80 3.88 5.52 -0.18
N GLY A 81 2.64 5.99 -0.10
CA GLY A 81 2.29 7.10 0.79
C GLY A 81 2.65 6.85 2.25
N MET A 82 2.45 5.62 2.74
CA MET A 82 2.83 5.23 4.10
C MET A 82 4.34 5.07 4.26
N ALA A 83 5.03 4.49 3.26
CA ALA A 83 6.49 4.36 3.28
C ALA A 83 7.18 5.74 3.32
N LEU A 84 6.64 6.74 2.60
CA LEU A 84 7.13 8.13 2.64
C LEU A 84 6.93 8.80 4.01
N LEU A 85 6.02 8.29 4.86
CA LEU A 85 5.89 8.71 6.26
C LEU A 85 6.87 7.98 7.20
N GLY A 86 7.73 7.09 6.69
CA GLY A 86 8.70 6.35 7.49
C GLY A 86 8.24 4.96 7.93
N CYS A 87 7.09 4.47 7.47
CA CYS A 87 6.57 3.15 7.87
C CYS A 87 7.29 1.99 7.19
N ASP A 88 7.25 0.81 7.84
CA ASP A 88 7.66 -0.46 7.25
C ASP A 88 6.43 -1.15 6.64
N VAL A 89 6.31 -1.07 5.32
CA VAL A 89 5.11 -1.44 4.56
C VAL A 89 5.28 -2.80 3.91
N THR A 90 4.31 -3.69 4.12
CA THR A 90 4.08 -4.86 3.28
C THR A 90 2.87 -4.56 2.39
N THR A 91 3.08 -4.39 1.08
CA THR A 91 2.02 -4.13 0.11
C THR A 91 1.60 -5.43 -0.57
N THR A 92 0.30 -5.73 -0.56
CA THR A 92 -0.20 -7.05 -0.97
C THR A 92 -1.34 -6.99 -1.98
N ASP A 93 -1.34 -8.00 -2.86
CA ASP A 93 -2.40 -8.23 -3.83
C ASP A 93 -2.41 -9.72 -4.24
N GLN A 94 -3.31 -10.10 -5.15
CA GLN A 94 -3.38 -11.41 -5.77
C GLN A 94 -2.19 -11.63 -6.73
N VAL A 95 -1.83 -12.89 -6.95
CA VAL A 95 -0.64 -13.30 -7.72
C VAL A 95 -0.56 -12.65 -9.11
N GLU A 96 -1.70 -12.44 -9.78
CA GLU A 96 -1.76 -11.86 -11.12
C GLU A 96 -1.41 -10.37 -11.16
N VAL A 97 -1.54 -9.66 -10.04
CA VAL A 97 -1.23 -8.22 -9.93
C VAL A 97 0.23 -7.98 -9.53
N LEU A 98 0.86 -8.95 -8.84
CA LEU A 98 2.21 -8.82 -8.30
C LEU A 98 3.27 -8.39 -9.32
N PRO A 99 3.31 -8.89 -10.58
CA PRO A 99 4.34 -8.46 -11.54
C PRO A 99 4.35 -6.94 -11.77
N LEU A 100 3.18 -6.32 -11.85
CA LEU A 100 3.06 -4.87 -12.01
C LEU A 100 3.42 -4.14 -10.72
N LEU A 101 2.89 -4.61 -9.59
CA LEU A 101 3.14 -4.03 -8.27
C LEU A 101 4.63 -4.03 -7.92
N MET A 102 5.31 -5.17 -8.10
CA MET A 102 6.76 -5.30 -7.89
C MET A 102 7.56 -4.34 -8.77
N ARG A 103 7.19 -4.18 -10.05
CA ARG A 103 7.85 -3.25 -10.96
C ARG A 103 7.70 -1.79 -10.48
N ASN A 104 6.51 -1.42 -10.02
CA ASN A 104 6.27 -0.09 -9.47
C ASN A 104 7.06 0.14 -8.18
N VAL A 105 7.08 -0.86 -7.29
CA VAL A 105 7.83 -0.79 -6.03
C VAL A 105 9.32 -0.62 -6.29
N GLU A 106 9.91 -1.48 -7.12
CA GLU A 106 11.34 -1.43 -7.42
C GLU A 106 11.73 -0.08 -8.04
N ARG A 107 11.04 0.34 -9.10
CA ARG A 107 11.34 1.60 -9.81
C ARG A 107 11.36 2.81 -8.87
N ASN A 108 10.33 2.94 -8.03
CA ASN A 108 10.21 4.11 -7.16
C ASN A 108 11.20 4.03 -5.99
N ARG A 109 11.50 2.84 -5.45
CA ARG A 109 12.58 2.66 -4.46
C ARG A 109 13.94 3.07 -5.04
N SER A 110 14.26 2.66 -6.27
CA SER A 110 15.52 3.03 -6.92
C SER A 110 15.59 4.53 -7.20
N TRP A 111 14.50 5.16 -7.64
CA TRP A 111 14.49 6.61 -7.89
C TRP A 111 14.69 7.38 -6.58
N ILE A 112 13.89 7.08 -5.57
CA ILE A 112 13.91 7.80 -4.29
C ILE A 112 15.30 7.75 -3.64
N SER A 113 15.98 6.60 -3.71
CA SER A 113 17.32 6.44 -3.15
C SER A 113 18.40 7.20 -3.92
N GLN A 114 18.21 7.45 -5.21
CA GLN A 114 19.11 8.26 -6.04
C GLN A 114 18.88 9.76 -5.90
N SER A 115 17.64 10.18 -5.64
CA SER A 115 17.27 11.60 -5.64
C SER A 115 17.46 12.33 -4.31
N ASN A 116 17.61 11.61 -3.18
CA ASN A 116 17.68 12.22 -1.86
C ASN A 116 18.89 11.72 -1.06
N SER A 117 19.63 12.67 -0.47
CA SER A 117 20.76 12.40 0.44
C SER A 117 20.30 12.06 1.87
N ASP A 118 19.05 12.41 2.23
CA ASP A 118 18.45 12.18 3.54
C ASP A 118 17.61 10.90 3.60
N SER A 119 18.11 9.80 3.03
CA SER A 119 17.42 8.50 2.92
C SER A 119 16.94 7.91 4.26
N GLY A 120 17.40 8.45 5.40
CA GLY A 120 17.00 8.02 6.76
C GLY A 120 15.61 8.45 7.22
N SER A 121 14.87 9.24 6.41
CA SER A 121 13.49 9.67 6.72
C SER A 121 12.40 8.79 6.12
N ILE A 122 12.71 7.99 5.08
CA ILE A 122 11.74 7.14 4.37
C ILE A 122 11.81 5.72 4.95
N GLY A 123 10.67 5.07 5.04
CA GLY A 123 10.55 3.70 5.53
C GLY A 123 10.82 2.65 4.45
N SER A 124 10.43 1.41 4.72
CA SER A 124 10.57 0.30 3.78
C SER A 124 9.25 -0.05 3.11
N ILE A 125 9.30 -0.63 1.90
CA ILE A 125 8.13 -1.15 1.20
C ILE A 125 8.46 -2.46 0.46
N THR A 126 7.85 -3.57 0.87
CA THR A 126 8.03 -4.89 0.27
C THR A 126 6.72 -5.40 -0.30
N VAL A 127 6.80 -6.27 -1.31
CA VAL A 127 5.62 -6.86 -1.96
C VAL A 127 5.43 -8.29 -1.44
N ALA A 128 4.19 -8.68 -1.16
CA ALA A 128 3.83 -10.06 -0.85
C ALA A 128 2.48 -10.44 -1.47
N GLU A 129 2.29 -11.72 -1.75
CA GLU A 129 1.00 -12.27 -2.15
C GLU A 129 0.05 -12.33 -0.94
N LEU A 130 -1.20 -11.90 -1.12
CA LEU A 130 -2.24 -12.12 -0.12
C LEU A 130 -3.62 -12.16 -0.78
N ASP A 131 -4.19 -13.37 -0.81
CA ASP A 131 -5.59 -13.57 -1.15
C ASP A 131 -6.42 -13.43 0.12
N TRP A 132 -7.48 -12.63 0.08
CA TRP A 132 -8.30 -12.42 1.25
C TRP A 132 -8.94 -13.74 1.71
N GLY A 133 -8.86 -14.03 3.01
CA GLY A 133 -9.34 -15.27 3.63
C GLY A 133 -8.32 -16.42 3.57
N ASN A 134 -7.22 -16.29 2.82
CA ASN A 134 -6.18 -17.32 2.76
C ASN A 134 -5.30 -17.28 4.03
N LYS A 135 -5.39 -18.34 4.84
CA LYS A 135 -4.74 -18.41 6.16
C LYS A 135 -3.23 -18.51 6.05
N GLU A 136 -2.74 -19.19 5.04
CA GLU A 136 -1.33 -19.38 4.75
C GLU A 136 -0.68 -18.05 4.38
N HIS A 137 -1.33 -17.27 3.50
CA HIS A 137 -0.84 -15.94 3.10
C HIS A 137 -0.87 -14.97 4.29
N ILE A 138 -1.96 -14.96 5.07
CA ILE A 138 -2.06 -14.15 6.30
C ILE A 138 -0.95 -14.51 7.30
N LYS A 139 -0.65 -15.80 7.47
CA LYS A 139 0.44 -16.21 8.36
C LYS A 139 1.81 -15.77 7.84
N ALA A 140 2.03 -15.84 6.52
CA ALA A 140 3.30 -15.50 5.88
C ALA A 140 3.69 -14.03 6.01
N VAL A 141 2.72 -13.11 6.18
CA VAL A 141 2.99 -11.68 6.42
C VAL A 141 3.21 -11.35 7.90
N GLU A 142 3.22 -12.34 8.78
CA GLU A 142 3.61 -12.24 10.19
C GLU A 142 2.87 -11.15 10.98
N PRO A 143 1.53 -11.22 11.10
CA PRO A 143 0.76 -10.26 11.91
C PRO A 143 1.20 -10.26 13.39
N PRO A 144 0.93 -9.18 14.15
CA PRO A 144 0.02 -8.08 13.82
C PRO A 144 0.70 -6.88 13.15
N PHE A 145 -0.13 -6.03 12.55
CA PHE A 145 0.27 -4.74 11.98
C PHE A 145 -0.25 -3.56 12.82
N ASP A 146 0.51 -2.46 12.89
CA ASP A 146 0.06 -1.22 13.54
C ASP A 146 -1.05 -0.55 12.72
N TYR A 147 -0.99 -0.65 11.39
CA TYR A 147 -2.01 -0.17 10.46
C TYR A 147 -2.31 -1.21 9.39
N ILE A 148 -3.59 -1.34 9.08
CA ILE A 148 -4.09 -2.07 7.91
C ILE A 148 -4.76 -1.03 7.03
N ILE A 149 -4.33 -0.92 5.78
CA ILE A 149 -4.89 0.02 4.80
C ILE A 149 -5.44 -0.75 3.60
N GLY A 150 -6.41 -0.16 2.91
CA GLY A 150 -6.95 -0.65 1.65
C GLY A 150 -7.77 0.47 1.01
N THR A 151 -7.53 0.73 -0.27
CA THR A 151 -8.23 1.79 -1.03
C THR A 151 -8.99 1.15 -2.19
N ASP A 152 -10.28 1.45 -2.31
CA ASP A 152 -11.18 0.83 -3.30
C ASP A 152 -11.27 -0.71 -3.22
N VAL A 153 -11.08 -1.27 -2.02
CA VAL A 153 -11.15 -2.73 -1.77
C VAL A 153 -12.57 -3.30 -1.65
N VAL A 154 -13.58 -2.44 -1.52
CA VAL A 154 -15.00 -2.83 -1.45
C VAL A 154 -15.65 -2.60 -2.81
N TYR A 155 -15.52 -3.58 -3.70
CA TYR A 155 -16.07 -3.52 -5.06
C TYR A 155 -16.95 -4.74 -5.41
N SER A 156 -16.92 -5.79 -4.60
CA SER A 156 -17.66 -7.02 -4.84
C SER A 156 -18.15 -7.64 -3.53
N GLU A 157 -19.46 -7.91 -3.46
CA GLU A 157 -20.12 -8.38 -2.24
C GLU A 157 -19.54 -9.70 -1.71
N HIS A 158 -19.23 -10.65 -2.60
CA HIS A 158 -18.70 -11.96 -2.19
C HIS A 158 -17.29 -11.88 -1.57
N LEU A 159 -16.57 -10.76 -1.74
CA LEU A 159 -15.25 -10.54 -1.16
C LEU A 159 -15.30 -9.89 0.22
N LEU A 160 -16.46 -9.38 0.64
CA LEU A 160 -16.60 -8.68 1.93
C LEU A 160 -16.25 -9.58 3.11
N GLN A 161 -16.78 -10.80 3.14
CA GLN A 161 -16.50 -11.72 4.25
C GLN A 161 -15.00 -12.11 4.30
N PRO A 162 -14.36 -12.59 3.22
CA PRO A 162 -12.91 -12.86 3.22
C PRO A 162 -12.06 -11.64 3.61
N LEU A 163 -12.42 -10.43 3.15
CA LEU A 163 -11.74 -9.20 3.52
C LEU A 163 -11.82 -8.93 5.03
N MET A 164 -13.01 -9.06 5.63
CA MET A 164 -13.20 -8.84 7.06
C MET A 164 -12.48 -9.88 7.93
N GLU A 165 -12.47 -11.15 7.50
CA GLU A 165 -11.70 -12.21 8.15
C GLU A 165 -10.20 -11.90 8.12
N THR A 166 -9.70 -11.43 6.97
CA THR A 166 -8.31 -10.99 6.77
C THR A 166 -7.94 -9.83 7.69
N ILE A 167 -8.73 -8.74 7.69
CA ILE A 167 -8.49 -7.58 8.55
C ILE A 167 -8.45 -8.00 10.03
N THR A 168 -9.38 -8.86 10.45
CA THR A 168 -9.42 -9.36 11.83
C THR A 168 -8.15 -10.14 12.17
N ALA A 169 -7.76 -11.09 11.33
CA ALA A 169 -6.57 -11.92 11.57
C ALA A 169 -5.26 -11.11 11.56
N LEU A 170 -5.18 -10.05 10.75
CA LEU A 170 -4.02 -9.15 10.70
C LEU A 170 -3.94 -8.19 11.89
N SER A 171 -5.05 -7.95 12.58
CA SER A 171 -5.14 -7.00 13.70
C SER A 171 -4.77 -7.59 15.06
N VAL A 172 -4.86 -8.92 15.22
CA VAL A 172 -4.74 -9.59 16.52
C VAL A 172 -3.30 -10.05 16.75
N ARG A 173 -2.72 -9.73 17.91
CA ARG A 173 -1.61 -10.52 18.44
C ARG A 173 -2.16 -11.91 18.73
N ILE A 174 -1.80 -12.91 17.94
CA ILE A 174 -1.99 -14.30 18.36
C ILE A 174 -1.26 -14.42 19.69
N ARG A 175 -2.01 -14.48 20.79
CA ARG A 175 -1.41 -14.83 22.08
C ARG A 175 -0.87 -16.23 21.90
N ASP A 176 0.45 -16.38 21.98
CA ASP A 176 1.02 -17.70 22.14
C ASP A 176 0.41 -18.28 23.42
N PRO A 177 -0.29 -19.43 23.36
CA PRO A 177 -0.86 -20.06 24.55
C PRO A 177 0.21 -20.42 25.59
N PHE A 178 1.50 -20.30 25.25
CA PHE A 178 2.65 -20.53 26.13
C PHE A 178 3.43 -19.24 26.52
N ASP A 179 3.02 -18.03 26.11
CA ASP A 179 3.68 -16.80 26.57
C ASP A 179 3.21 -16.44 27.99
N HIS A 180 3.91 -17.02 28.98
CA HIS A 180 3.74 -16.77 30.41
C HIS A 180 4.62 -15.63 30.94
N ARG A 181 5.01 -14.65 30.11
CA ARG A 181 5.76 -13.50 30.64
C ARG A 181 4.84 -12.65 31.55
N PRO A 182 5.33 -12.27 32.75
CA PRO A 182 4.55 -11.60 33.78
C PRO A 182 4.11 -10.19 33.40
#